data_AF-A0A2S7P3N2-F1
#
_entry.id   AF-A0A2S7P3N2-F1
#
_cell.length_a   1.000
_cell.length_b   1.000
_cell.length_c   1.000
_cell.angle_alpha   90.00
_cell.angle_beta   90.00
_cell.angle_gamma   90.00
#
_symmetry.space_group_name_H-M   'P 1'
#
loop_
_entity.id
_entity.type
_entity.pdbx_description
1 polymer ?
#
loop_
_entity_poly.entity_id
_entity_poly.type
_entity_poly.pdbx_seq_one_letter_code
_entity_poly.pdbx_strand_id
1 'polypeptide(L)'
;MNTNSTSLKCPFTKEHELQNGLCSPGGAQQLPGYPQILLQDTTELITFISKDLRTPILEKLSPRLWWMSTQSSAHIGPLHHQAVKQRNIIISENPELHLVWYYDRIFIKPLPKYLLTFDFWHTYLISPTSILGSEREIIKRSALGFLCIYRYLVCYESDFNIAMEKRLLPEGTI
;
A
#
# COMPACT_ATOMS: atom_id res chain seq x y z
N MET A 1 -1.01 8.96 -29.48
CA MET A 1 -0.03 8.00 -28.95
C MET A 1 1.17 8.80 -28.47
N ASN A 2 1.32 8.98 -27.16
CA ASN A 2 2.53 9.54 -26.57
C ASN A 2 2.70 8.93 -25.18
N THR A 3 3.21 7.70 -25.15
CA THR A 3 3.49 6.99 -23.90
C THR A 3 4.89 7.38 -23.44
N ASN A 4 4.99 8.51 -22.74
CA ASN A 4 6.15 8.79 -21.92
C ASN A 4 6.17 7.75 -20.78
N SER A 5 6.81 6.62 -21.03
CA SER A 5 7.11 5.63 -20.00
C SER A 5 8.21 6.18 -19.09
N THR A 6 7.84 7.16 -18.26
CA THR A 6 8.65 7.55 -17.12
C THR A 6 8.72 6.33 -16.21
N SER A 7 9.86 5.62 -16.24
CA SER A 7 10.14 4.56 -15.27
C SER A 7 9.94 5.15 -13.88
N LEU A 8 8.84 4.77 -13.22
CA LEU A 8 8.50 5.27 -11.89
C LEU A 8 9.66 4.90 -10.97
N LYS A 9 10.36 5.91 -10.44
CA LYS A 9 11.47 5.73 -9.48
C LYS A 9 10.90 5.29 -8.13
N CYS A 10 11.79 4.80 -7.25
CA CYS A 10 11.45 4.53 -5.85
C CYS A 10 10.77 5.77 -5.23
N PRO A 11 9.69 5.61 -4.44
CA PRO A 11 8.99 6.75 -3.85
C PRO A 11 9.83 7.53 -2.82
N PHE A 12 10.89 6.93 -2.28
CA PHE A 12 11.79 7.54 -1.30
C PHE A 12 13.22 6.99 -1.44
N THR A 13 14.20 7.69 -0.87
CA THR A 13 15.60 7.25 -0.79
C THR A 13 15.86 6.41 0.47
N LYS A 14 16.98 5.70 0.53
CA LYS A 14 17.27 4.75 1.62
C LYS A 14 17.35 5.42 2.99
N GLU A 15 17.84 6.65 3.06
CA GLU A 15 17.92 7.43 4.29
C GLU A 15 16.56 7.86 4.87
N HIS A 16 15.47 7.73 4.10
CA HIS A 16 14.10 8.01 4.53
C HIS A 16 13.27 6.74 4.76
N GLU A 17 13.91 5.57 4.83
CA GLU A 17 13.27 4.31 5.16
C GLU A 17 12.74 4.33 6.60
N LEU A 18 11.46 3.98 6.78
CA LEU A 18 10.82 3.99 8.10
C LEU A 18 10.91 2.62 8.81
N GLN A 19 11.31 1.57 8.09
CA GLN A 19 11.38 0.20 8.61
C GLN A 19 12.65 -0.49 8.12
N ASN A 20 13.61 -0.67 9.02
CA ASN A 20 14.80 -1.49 8.80
C ASN A 20 14.41 -2.97 8.95
N GLY A 21 14.16 -3.69 7.85
CA GLY A 21 13.45 -4.97 7.95
C GLY A 21 13.93 -6.14 7.10
N LEU A 22 14.61 -5.91 5.98
CA LEU A 22 15.00 -7.04 5.09
C LEU A 22 16.37 -7.64 5.43
N CYS A 23 17.16 -6.99 6.29
CA CYS A 23 18.51 -7.39 6.66
C CYS A 23 18.67 -7.50 8.18
N SER A 24 18.10 -8.54 8.80
CA SER A 24 18.53 -8.95 10.15
C SER A 24 19.81 -9.79 10.03
N PRO A 25 20.92 -9.42 10.68
CA PRO A 25 22.13 -10.23 10.65
C PRO A 25 21.90 -11.54 11.42
N GLY A 26 21.71 -12.65 10.70
CA GLY A 26 21.69 -14.01 11.25
C GLY A 26 20.32 -14.71 11.36
N GLY A 27 19.23 -14.09 10.89
CA GLY A 27 17.90 -14.71 10.83
C GLY A 27 17.47 -15.09 9.41
N ALA A 28 16.52 -16.02 9.28
CA ALA A 28 15.82 -16.23 8.01
C ALA A 28 15.18 -14.90 7.58
N GLN A 29 15.48 -14.44 6.36
CA GLN A 29 14.95 -13.18 5.87
C GLN A 29 13.43 -13.33 5.68
N GLN A 30 12.65 -12.60 6.46
CA GLN A 30 11.19 -12.60 6.48
C GLN A 30 10.66 -11.29 5.89
N LEU A 31 9.43 -11.32 5.38
CA LEU A 31 8.77 -10.10 4.93
C LEU A 31 8.39 -9.22 6.14
N PRO A 32 8.77 -7.92 6.18
CA PRO A 32 8.44 -7.05 7.29
C PRO A 32 6.93 -7.00 7.57
N GLY A 33 6.55 -7.31 8.81
CA GLY A 33 5.14 -7.39 9.24
C GLY A 33 4.47 -8.76 9.05
N TYR A 34 5.10 -9.69 8.33
CA TYR A 34 4.55 -11.01 8.02
C TYR A 34 5.61 -12.10 8.28
N PRO A 35 5.84 -12.49 9.55
CA PRO A 35 6.91 -13.43 9.91
C PRO A 35 6.74 -14.83 9.29
N GLN A 36 5.52 -15.20 8.90
CA GLN A 36 5.24 -16.44 8.20
C GLN A 36 5.71 -16.46 6.74
N ILE A 37 5.91 -15.28 6.12
CA ILE A 37 6.32 -15.18 4.71
C ILE A 37 7.84 -15.07 4.64
N LEU A 38 8.48 -16.13 4.15
CA LEU A 38 9.92 -16.21 4.00
C LEU A 38 10.36 -15.65 2.63
N LEU A 39 11.39 -14.82 2.58
CA LEU A 39 11.87 -14.25 1.32
C LEU A 39 12.50 -15.29 0.37
N GLN A 40 12.97 -16.40 0.93
CA GLN A 40 13.51 -17.54 0.16
C GLN A 40 12.43 -18.31 -0.61
N ASP A 41 11.20 -18.35 -0.08
CA ASP A 41 10.07 -18.98 -0.77
C ASP A 41 9.47 -17.98 -1.76
N THR A 42 10.09 -17.92 -2.93
CA THR A 42 9.67 -17.01 -4.00
C THR A 42 8.22 -17.25 -4.44
N THR A 43 7.73 -18.49 -4.41
CA THR A 43 6.38 -18.80 -4.90
C THR A 43 5.32 -18.31 -3.92
N GLU A 44 5.52 -18.58 -2.62
CA GLU A 44 4.63 -18.08 -1.57
C GLU A 44 4.68 -16.55 -1.50
N LEU A 45 5.88 -15.95 -1.57
CA LEU A 45 6.07 -14.50 -1.54
C LEU A 45 5.36 -13.80 -2.69
N ILE A 46 5.52 -14.27 -3.94
CA ILE A 46 4.86 -13.69 -5.11
C ILE A 46 3.34 -13.78 -4.96
N THR A 47 2.84 -14.96 -4.58
CA THR A 47 1.41 -15.20 -4.37
C THR A 47 0.83 -14.27 -3.30
N PHE A 48 1.56 -14.10 -2.19
CA PHE A 48 1.20 -13.19 -1.11
C PHE A 48 1.15 -11.74 -1.60
N ILE A 49 2.23 -11.21 -2.17
CA ILE A 49 2.30 -9.81 -2.64
C ILE A 49 1.20 -9.53 -3.67
N SER A 50 0.97 -10.46 -4.60
CA SER A 50 -0.08 -10.34 -5.61
C SER A 50 -1.46 -10.25 -4.96
N LYS A 51 -1.77 -11.13 -4.00
CA LYS A 51 -3.04 -11.10 -3.25
C LYS A 51 -3.19 -9.85 -2.37
N ASP A 52 -2.09 -9.37 -1.80
CA ASP A 52 -2.08 -8.29 -0.82
C ASP A 52 -2.30 -6.92 -1.45
N LEU A 53 -1.77 -6.71 -2.67
CA LEU A 53 -1.78 -5.41 -3.35
C LEU A 53 -2.72 -5.32 -4.55
N ARG A 54 -3.02 -6.44 -5.22
CA ARG A 54 -3.86 -6.40 -6.43
C ARG A 54 -5.34 -6.40 -6.10
N THR A 55 -6.10 -5.78 -6.99
CA THR A 55 -7.58 -5.75 -6.92
C THR A 55 -8.13 -6.08 -8.31
N PRO A 56 -8.03 -7.35 -8.76
CA PRO A 56 -8.27 -7.70 -10.17
C PRO A 56 -9.68 -7.35 -10.65
N ILE A 57 -10.68 -7.44 -9.76
CA ILE A 57 -12.06 -7.03 -10.06
C ILE A 57 -12.11 -5.52 -10.28
N LEU A 58 -11.52 -4.73 -9.38
CA LEU A 58 -11.48 -3.27 -9.48
C LEU A 58 -10.66 -2.80 -10.69
N GLU A 59 -9.53 -3.44 -10.98
CA GLU A 59 -8.71 -3.21 -12.18
C GLU A 59 -9.53 -3.41 -13.46
N LYS A 60 -10.35 -4.47 -13.50
CA LYS A 60 -11.24 -4.78 -14.65
C LYS A 60 -12.41 -3.79 -14.76
N LEU A 61 -12.89 -3.26 -13.64
CA LEU A 61 -13.97 -2.26 -13.59
C LEU A 61 -13.47 -0.83 -13.79
N SER A 62 -12.18 -0.55 -13.55
CA SER A 62 -11.58 0.79 -13.60
C SER A 62 -11.94 1.62 -14.83
N PRO A 63 -11.93 1.06 -16.08
CA PRO A 63 -12.33 1.80 -17.27
C PRO A 63 -13.79 2.26 -17.29
N ARG A 64 -14.63 1.72 -16.39
CA ARG A 64 -16.06 1.99 -16.27
C ARG A 64 -16.41 2.82 -15.03
N LEU A 65 -15.49 2.96 -14.07
CA LEU A 65 -15.78 3.64 -12.80
C LEU A 65 -16.04 5.13 -12.97
N TRP A 66 -15.58 5.76 -14.05
CA TRP A 66 -15.83 7.18 -14.32
C TRP A 66 -17.33 7.50 -14.49
N TRP A 67 -18.16 6.51 -14.84
CA TRP A 67 -19.61 6.67 -14.87
C TRP A 67 -20.24 6.74 -13.47
N MET A 68 -19.56 6.22 -12.45
CA MET A 68 -20.11 6.01 -11.11
C MET A 68 -19.41 6.85 -10.04
N SER A 69 -18.21 7.37 -10.30
CA SER A 69 -17.43 8.13 -9.33
C SER A 69 -16.46 9.12 -9.98
N THR A 70 -16.11 10.17 -9.22
CA THR A 70 -15.01 11.08 -9.57
C THR A 70 -13.68 10.33 -9.47
N GLN A 71 -13.01 10.12 -10.61
CA GLN A 71 -11.70 9.46 -10.67
C GLN A 71 -10.56 10.40 -10.22
N SER A 72 -10.57 10.79 -8.95
CA SER A 72 -9.50 11.61 -8.37
C SER A 72 -9.16 11.15 -6.96
N SER A 73 -7.88 10.86 -6.73
CA SER A 73 -7.36 10.59 -5.38
C SER A 73 -7.50 11.80 -4.45
N ALA A 74 -7.57 13.02 -5.00
CA ALA A 74 -7.85 14.23 -4.23
C ALA A 74 -9.26 14.26 -3.63
N HIS A 75 -10.16 13.35 -4.06
CA HIS A 75 -11.48 13.18 -3.46
C HIS A 75 -11.48 12.23 -2.23
N ILE A 76 -10.32 11.66 -1.89
CA ILE A 76 -10.15 10.87 -0.67
C ILE A 76 -10.13 11.85 0.51
N GLY A 77 -11.18 11.81 1.33
CA GLY A 77 -11.26 12.62 2.54
C GLY A 77 -10.23 12.18 3.58
N PRO A 78 -9.46 13.10 4.19
CA PRO A 78 -8.54 12.78 5.28
C PRO A 78 -9.25 12.10 6.47
N LEU A 79 -8.48 11.44 7.34
CA LEU A 79 -9.04 10.64 8.44
C LEU A 79 -9.92 11.44 9.40
N HIS A 80 -9.53 12.67 9.76
CA HIS A 80 -10.36 13.55 10.58
C HIS A 80 -11.70 13.88 9.92
N HIS A 81 -11.75 13.97 8.59
CA HIS A 81 -13.00 14.18 7.86
C HIS A 81 -13.88 12.92 7.85
N GLN A 82 -13.29 11.71 7.89
CA GLN A 82 -14.08 10.49 8.10
C GLN A 82 -14.76 10.53 9.47
N ALA A 83 -14.08 11.03 10.51
CA ALA A 83 -14.68 11.23 11.83
C ALA A 83 -15.81 12.27 11.83
N VAL A 84 -15.65 13.40 11.12
CA VAL A 84 -16.73 14.40 10.92
C VAL A 84 -17.95 13.79 10.25
N LYS A 85 -17.74 12.88 9.28
CA LYS A 85 -18.82 12.11 8.63
C LYS A 85 -19.40 10.99 9.49
N GLN A 86 -19.00 10.89 10.76
CA GLN A 86 -19.39 9.84 11.70
C GLN A 86 -19.09 8.43 11.17
N ARG A 87 -18.01 8.28 10.38
CA ARG A 87 -17.56 6.99 9.90
C ARG A 87 -16.58 6.36 10.88
N ASN A 88 -16.98 5.24 11.44
CA ASN A 88 -16.13 4.34 12.18
C ASN A 88 -15.14 3.63 11.25
N ILE A 89 -13.86 3.76 11.55
CA ILE A 89 -12.78 3.13 10.78
C ILE A 89 -12.66 1.67 11.23
N ILE A 90 -12.84 0.75 10.28
CA ILE A 90 -12.69 -0.68 10.46
C ILE A 90 -11.46 -1.16 9.70
N ILE A 91 -10.53 -1.81 10.38
CA ILE A 91 -9.35 -2.41 9.76
C ILE A 91 -9.79 -3.56 8.84
N SER A 92 -9.26 -3.61 7.62
CA SER A 92 -9.47 -4.73 6.69
C SER A 92 -8.21 -5.03 5.88
N GLU A 93 -7.66 -6.23 5.99
CA GLU A 93 -6.51 -6.65 5.17
C GLU A 93 -6.86 -6.89 3.69
N ASN A 94 -8.16 -6.98 3.35
CA ASN A 94 -8.60 -7.17 1.97
C ASN A 94 -8.44 -5.86 1.18
N PRO A 95 -7.56 -5.81 0.15
CA PRO A 95 -7.36 -4.59 -0.63
C PRO A 95 -8.62 -4.15 -1.40
N GLU A 96 -9.55 -5.06 -1.70
CA GLU A 96 -10.81 -4.73 -2.38
C GLU A 96 -11.78 -3.92 -1.51
N LEU A 97 -11.62 -3.97 -0.18
CA LEU A 97 -12.44 -3.21 0.76
C LEU A 97 -11.80 -1.87 1.14
N HIS A 98 -10.55 -1.60 0.75
CA HIS A 98 -9.88 -0.36 1.12
C HIS A 98 -10.65 0.87 0.59
N LEU A 99 -11.08 1.74 1.50
CA LEU A 99 -11.95 2.91 1.29
C LEU A 99 -13.42 2.62 0.94
N VAL A 100 -13.85 1.35 0.93
CA VAL A 100 -15.27 1.02 0.81
C VAL A 100 -15.97 1.41 2.11
N TRP A 101 -17.13 2.05 2.00
CA TRP A 101 -17.94 2.46 3.14
C TRP A 101 -19.33 1.84 3.07
N TYR A 102 -19.88 1.52 4.23
CA TYR A 102 -21.22 0.96 4.39
C TYR A 102 -21.83 1.52 5.66
N TYR A 103 -22.91 2.30 5.52
CA TYR A 103 -23.50 3.11 6.60
C TYR A 103 -22.46 4.01 7.29
N ASP A 104 -22.29 3.81 8.60
CA ASP A 104 -21.38 4.50 9.50
C ASP A 104 -19.99 3.88 9.51
N ARG A 105 -19.65 2.98 8.57
CA ARG A 105 -18.36 2.27 8.56
C ARG A 105 -17.57 2.59 7.32
N ILE A 106 -16.26 2.71 7.47
CA ILE A 106 -15.29 2.74 6.37
C ILE A 106 -14.21 1.70 6.62
N PHE A 107 -13.95 0.86 5.63
CA PHE A 107 -12.91 -0.15 5.72
C PHE A 107 -11.59 0.45 5.24
N ILE A 108 -10.54 0.36 6.06
CA ILE A 108 -9.21 0.87 5.71
C ILE A 108 -8.20 -0.24 5.99
N LYS A 109 -7.54 -0.68 4.92
CA LYS A 109 -6.35 -1.52 5.00
C LYS A 109 -5.17 -0.77 5.61
N PRO A 110 -4.54 -1.27 6.70
CA PRO A 110 -3.32 -0.70 7.28
C PRO A 110 -2.16 -0.65 6.29
N LEU A 111 -1.21 0.25 6.51
CA LEU A 111 -0.05 0.42 5.65
C LEU A 111 0.92 -0.76 5.85
N PRO A 112 1.13 -1.62 4.84
CA PRO A 112 2.02 -2.76 5.00
C PRO A 112 3.46 -2.30 5.24
N LYS A 113 4.10 -2.85 6.28
CA LYS A 113 5.46 -2.45 6.70
C LYS A 113 6.49 -2.62 5.59
N TYR A 114 6.37 -3.67 4.78
CA TYR A 114 7.29 -3.93 3.67
C TYR A 114 7.25 -2.84 2.59
N LEU A 115 6.15 -2.09 2.44
CA LEU A 115 6.08 -0.94 1.52
C LEU A 115 6.86 0.28 2.04
N LEU A 116 7.19 0.30 3.33
CA LEU A 116 8.00 1.35 3.95
C LEU A 116 9.49 1.05 3.94
N THR A 117 9.88 -0.06 3.34
CA THR A 117 11.27 -0.53 3.28
C THR A 117 11.85 -0.25 1.89
N PHE A 118 12.96 0.48 1.82
CA PHE A 118 13.62 0.83 0.56
C PHE A 118 14.10 -0.42 -0.20
N ASP A 119 14.69 -1.36 0.54
CA ASP A 119 15.22 -2.59 -0.02
C ASP A 119 14.11 -3.45 -0.69
N PHE A 120 12.85 -3.33 -0.23
CA PHE A 120 11.72 -4.01 -0.86
C PHE A 120 11.43 -3.44 -2.25
N TRP A 121 11.35 -2.11 -2.35
CA TRP A 121 11.13 -1.42 -3.63
C TRP A 121 12.25 -1.73 -4.61
N HIS A 122 13.50 -1.62 -4.17
CA HIS A 122 14.65 -1.84 -5.02
C HIS A 122 14.71 -3.27 -5.56
N THR A 123 14.55 -4.27 -4.66
CA THR A 123 14.70 -5.69 -4.99
C THR A 123 13.52 -6.23 -5.79
N TYR A 124 12.29 -5.93 -5.37
CA TYR A 124 11.09 -6.56 -5.92
C TYR A 124 10.36 -5.69 -6.94
N LEU A 125 10.27 -4.38 -6.76
CA LEU A 125 9.41 -3.53 -7.60
C LEU A 125 10.16 -2.79 -8.71
N ILE A 126 11.46 -2.54 -8.55
CA ILE A 126 12.26 -1.73 -9.48
C ILE A 126 13.21 -2.60 -10.30
N SER A 127 13.87 -3.59 -9.68
CA SER A 127 14.90 -4.38 -10.34
C SER A 127 14.39 -5.08 -11.63
N PRO A 128 15.15 -5.02 -12.74
CA PRO A 128 14.87 -5.79 -13.95
C PRO A 128 14.86 -7.31 -13.70
N THR A 129 15.63 -7.78 -12.71
CA THR A 129 15.79 -9.19 -12.34
C THR A 129 14.84 -9.63 -11.22
N SER A 130 13.81 -8.84 -10.91
CA SER A 130 12.84 -9.17 -9.88
C SER A 130 12.14 -10.50 -10.14
N ILE A 131 11.94 -11.27 -9.07
CA ILE A 131 11.18 -12.54 -9.08
C ILE A 131 9.70 -12.35 -9.48
N LEU A 132 9.16 -11.13 -9.40
CA LEU A 132 7.77 -10.83 -9.78
C LEU A 132 7.55 -10.94 -11.30
N GLY A 133 8.62 -10.96 -12.11
CA GLY A 133 8.55 -11.17 -13.54
C GLY A 133 7.55 -10.23 -14.23
N SER A 134 6.57 -10.81 -14.93
CA SER A 134 5.55 -10.06 -15.66
C SER A 134 4.55 -9.29 -14.77
N GLU A 135 4.36 -9.70 -13.52
CA GLU A 135 3.43 -9.04 -12.59
C GLU A 135 4.06 -7.80 -11.92
N ARG A 136 5.38 -7.59 -12.06
CA ARG A 136 6.10 -6.51 -11.40
C ARG A 136 5.47 -5.14 -11.65
N GLU A 137 5.17 -4.80 -12.90
CA GLU A 137 4.69 -3.45 -13.25
C GLU A 137 3.29 -3.18 -12.70
N ILE A 138 2.42 -4.19 -12.68
CA ILE A 138 1.08 -4.01 -12.12
C ILE A 138 1.12 -3.89 -10.60
N ILE A 139 1.92 -4.74 -9.94
CA ILE A 139 2.12 -4.68 -8.48
C ILE A 139 2.76 -3.36 -8.07
N LYS A 140 3.77 -2.89 -8.81
CA LYS A 140 4.41 -1.59 -8.59
C LYS A 140 3.41 -0.44 -8.68
N ARG A 141 2.54 -0.45 -9.69
CA ARG A 141 1.48 0.56 -9.85
C ARG A 141 0.46 0.49 -8.71
N SER A 142 0.07 -0.70 -8.28
CA SER A 142 -0.85 -0.89 -7.15
C SER A 142 -0.24 -0.39 -5.83
N ALA A 143 1.03 -0.72 -5.56
CA ALA A 143 1.76 -0.25 -4.39
C ALA A 143 1.87 1.29 -4.36
N LEU A 144 2.20 1.92 -5.50
CA LEU A 144 2.24 3.37 -5.60
C LEU A 144 0.86 4.00 -5.42
N GLY A 145 -0.17 3.43 -6.04
CA GLY A 145 -1.56 3.87 -5.86
C GLY A 145 -1.99 3.82 -4.39
N PHE A 146 -1.63 2.74 -3.69
CA PHE A 146 -1.87 2.56 -2.26
C PHE A 146 -1.16 3.63 -1.41
N LEU A 147 0.13 3.88 -1.66
CA LEU A 147 0.87 4.95 -0.97
C LEU A 147 0.29 6.34 -1.29
N CYS A 148 -0.13 6.58 -2.54
CA CYS A 148 -0.80 7.82 -2.92
C CYS A 148 -2.10 8.01 -2.14
N ILE A 149 -2.90 6.97 -1.92
CA ILE A 149 -4.11 7.04 -1.09
C ILE A 149 -3.76 7.45 0.34
N TYR A 150 -2.75 6.82 0.94
CA TYR A 150 -2.31 7.13 2.30
C TYR A 150 -1.86 8.57 2.48
N ARG A 151 -1.21 9.15 1.46
CA ARG A 151 -0.87 10.58 1.44
C ARG A 151 -2.08 11.51 1.55
N TYR A 152 -3.26 11.10 1.05
CA TYR A 152 -4.50 11.89 1.18
C TYR A 152 -5.28 11.57 2.46
N LEU A 153 -5.11 10.38 3.02
CA LEU A 153 -5.69 10.02 4.31
C LEU A 153 -5.01 10.77 5.47
N VAL A 154 -3.68 10.94 5.40
CA VAL A 154 -2.86 11.53 6.45
C VAL A 154 -2.27 12.87 5.97
N CYS A 155 -3.06 13.93 6.04
CA CYS A 155 -2.67 15.27 5.58
C CYS A 155 -2.20 16.19 6.71
N TYR A 156 -2.78 16.03 7.90
CA TYR A 156 -2.53 16.87 9.06
C TYR A 156 -2.03 16.03 10.25
N GLU A 157 -1.42 16.69 11.24
CA GLU A 157 -1.00 16.04 12.49
C GLU A 157 -2.16 15.33 13.20
N SER A 158 -3.38 15.90 13.15
CA SER A 158 -4.58 15.23 13.67
C SER A 158 -4.89 13.91 12.94
N ASP A 159 -4.69 13.86 11.62
CA ASP A 159 -4.87 12.62 10.87
C ASP A 159 -3.82 11.58 11.23
N PHE A 160 -2.58 12.02 11.43
CA PHE A 160 -1.49 11.15 11.85
C PHE A 160 -1.81 10.52 13.22
N ASN A 161 -2.26 11.33 14.18
CA ASN A 161 -2.68 10.84 15.49
C ASN A 161 -3.84 9.83 15.39
N ILE A 162 -4.85 10.10 14.55
CA ILE A 162 -5.95 9.16 14.29
C ILE A 162 -5.41 7.86 13.66
N ALA A 163 -4.49 7.97 12.69
CA ALA A 163 -3.90 6.80 12.04
C ALA A 163 -3.13 5.93 13.03
N MET A 164 -2.38 6.53 13.96
CA MET A 164 -1.68 5.83 15.03
C MET A 164 -2.66 5.19 16.02
N GLU A 165 -3.67 5.92 16.49
CA GLU A 165 -4.71 5.40 17.40
C GLU A 165 -5.42 4.18 16.80
N LYS A 166 -5.76 4.25 15.51
CA LYS A 166 -6.43 3.19 14.76
C LYS A 166 -5.47 2.14 14.21
N ARG A 167 -4.17 2.20 14.51
CA ARG A 167 -3.13 1.26 14.04
C ARG A 167 -3.09 1.08 12.52
N LEU A 168 -3.38 2.16 11.79
CA LEU A 168 -3.30 2.21 10.32
C LEU A 168 -1.87 2.43 9.81
N LEU A 169 -0.99 2.92 10.68
CA LEU A 169 0.45 3.09 10.44
C LEU A 169 1.23 2.22 11.43
N PRO A 170 2.44 1.77 11.07
CA PRO A 170 3.26 0.98 11.98
C PRO A 170 3.83 1.85 13.12
N GLU A 171 3.97 1.22 14.29
CA GLU A 171 4.62 1.80 15.46
C GLU A 171 6.07 2.21 15.12
N GLY A 172 6.48 3.40 15.58
CA GLY A 172 7.81 3.96 15.30
C GLY A 172 7.91 4.83 14.04
N THR A 173 6.79 5.15 13.39
CA THR A 173 6.75 6.22 12.37
C THR A 173 6.85 7.57 13.10
N ILE A 174 7.98 8.27 13.02
CA ILE A 174 8.19 9.61 13.63
C ILE A 174 8.97 10.48 12.65
#